data_AF-A0A9Q4HJP7-F1
#
_entry.id   AF-A0A9Q4HJP7-F1
#
_cell.length_a   1.000
_cell.length_b   1.000
_cell.length_c   1.000
_cell.angle_alpha   90.00
_cell.angle_beta   90.00
_cell.angle_gamma   90.00
#
_symmetry.space_group_name_H-M   'P 1'
#
loop_
_entity.id
_entity.type
_entity.pdbx_description
1 polymer ?
#
loop_
_entity_poly.entity_id
_entity_poly.type
_entity_poly.pdbx_seq_one_letter_code
_entity_poly.pdbx_strand_id
1 'polypeptide(L)'
;MENRRQGMIVYLHSLKQSKMLRKFGNVHYVSKRLKYVVLYCDMDQIEKTMDKIASYSFVKKVEPSYKPFLKLEFESKLDKAKEYDYKIGI
;
A
#
# COMPACT_ATOMS: atom_id res chain seq x y z
N MET A 1 -14.85 15.66 -0.12
CA MET A 1 -13.64 15.18 0.57
C MET A 1 -13.22 13.88 -0.08
N GLU A 2 -12.05 13.87 -0.70
CA GLU A 2 -11.50 12.66 -1.33
C GLU A 2 -11.20 11.63 -0.25
N ASN A 3 -11.73 10.40 -0.38
CA ASN A 3 -11.54 9.36 0.64
C ASN A 3 -10.12 8.78 0.52
N ARG A 4 -9.15 9.45 1.16
CA ARG A 4 -7.74 9.05 1.15
C ARG A 4 -7.56 7.79 1.98
N ARG A 5 -7.32 6.67 1.30
CA ARG A 5 -7.03 5.38 1.93
C ARG A 5 -5.56 5.06 1.83
N GLN A 6 -5.07 4.37 2.84
CA GLN A 6 -3.70 3.87 2.87
C GLN A 6 -3.68 2.39 3.25
N GLY A 7 -2.87 1.63 2.52
CA GLY A 7 -2.63 0.23 2.81
C GLY A 7 -1.58 0.06 3.90
N MET A 8 -1.62 -1.06 4.61
CA MET A 8 -0.57 -1.55 5.49
C MET A 8 -0.40 -3.06 5.33
N ILE A 9 0.80 -3.54 5.59
CA ILE A 9 1.14 -4.96 5.67
C ILE A 9 1.29 -5.33 7.14
N VAL A 10 0.52 -6.32 7.58
CA VAL A 10 0.57 -6.86 8.94
C VAL A 10 1.15 -8.26 8.88
N TYR A 11 2.38 -8.43 9.39
CA TYR A 11 3.04 -9.72 9.51
C TYR A 11 2.59 -10.45 10.77
N LEU A 12 2.26 -11.74 10.66
CA LEU A 12 1.66 -12.54 11.73
C LEU A 12 2.54 -13.75 12.07
N HIS A 13 2.54 -14.14 13.35
CA HIS A 13 3.12 -15.42 13.76
C HIS A 13 2.28 -16.62 13.27
N SER A 14 0.96 -16.45 13.25
CA SER A 14 -0.03 -17.44 12.83
C SER A 14 -1.28 -16.78 12.26
N LEU A 15 -1.95 -17.45 11.32
CA LEU A 15 -3.14 -16.94 10.64
C LEU A 15 -4.44 -17.15 11.43
N LYS A 16 -4.39 -17.84 12.57
CA LYS A 16 -5.57 -18.14 13.40
C LYS A 16 -6.39 -16.88 13.72
N GLN A 17 -5.72 -15.77 14.01
CA GLN A 17 -6.36 -14.51 14.40
C GLN A 17 -6.45 -13.48 13.25
N SER A 18 -6.13 -13.86 12.01
CA SER A 18 -6.21 -12.96 10.84
C SER A 18 -7.61 -12.37 10.64
N LYS A 19 -8.66 -13.12 11.00
CA LYS A 19 -10.05 -12.64 10.93
C LYS A 19 -10.32 -11.45 11.84
N MET A 20 -9.61 -11.34 12.97
CA MET A 20 -9.76 -10.22 13.91
C MET A 20 -9.34 -8.90 13.28
N LEU A 21 -8.42 -8.91 12.31
CA LEU A 21 -7.91 -7.70 11.68
C LEU A 21 -8.98 -6.96 10.86
N ARG A 22 -10.07 -7.63 10.46
CA ARG A 22 -11.19 -6.99 9.76
C ARG A 22 -11.90 -5.90 10.56
N LYS A 23 -11.71 -5.85 11.88
CA LYS A 23 -12.24 -4.78 12.72
C LYS A 23 -11.50 -3.45 12.54
N PHE A 24 -10.35 -3.45 11.87
CA PHE A 24 -9.50 -2.27 11.69
C PHE A 24 -9.54 -1.69 10.28
N GLY A 25 -10.25 -2.34 9.36
CA GLY A 25 -10.31 -1.91 7.97
C GLY A 25 -10.62 -3.07 7.03
N ASN A 26 -10.51 -2.78 5.74
CA ASN A 26 -10.75 -3.78 4.72
C ASN A 26 -9.53 -4.69 4.57
N VAL A 27 -9.75 -6.00 4.64
CA VAL A 27 -8.69 -6.98 4.38
C VAL A 27 -8.72 -7.34 2.90
N HIS A 28 -7.73 -6.87 2.15
CA HIS A 28 -7.63 -7.10 0.72
C HIS A 28 -7.06 -8.49 0.39
N TYR A 29 -6.10 -8.95 1.19
CA TYR A 29 -5.42 -10.21 0.94
C TYR A 29 -4.84 -10.81 2.22
N VAL A 30 -4.81 -12.13 2.30
CA VAL A 30 -4.17 -12.90 3.38
C VAL A 30 -3.24 -13.93 2.76
N SER A 31 -1.94 -13.78 2.99
CA SER A 31 -0.94 -14.74 2.52
C SER A 31 -0.90 -15.97 3.45
N LYS A 32 -1.28 -17.13 2.92
CA LYS A 32 -1.18 -18.40 3.66
C LYS A 32 0.25 -18.86 3.89
N ARG A 33 1.11 -18.66 2.88
CA ARG A 33 2.51 -19.12 2.87
C ARG A 33 3.43 -18.23 3.69
N LEU A 34 3.32 -16.92 3.52
CA LEU A 34 4.21 -15.94 4.15
C LEU A 34 3.63 -15.31 5.43
N LYS A 35 2.38 -15.64 5.78
CA LYS A 35 1.70 -15.20 7.00
C LYS A 35 1.66 -13.68 7.17
N TYR A 36 1.17 -12.98 6.16
CA TYR A 36 0.88 -11.55 6.26
C TYR A 36 -0.51 -11.21 5.76
N VAL A 37 -1.03 -10.06 6.18
CA VAL A 37 -2.32 -9.51 5.79
C VAL A 37 -2.12 -8.15 5.16
N VAL A 38 -2.75 -7.94 4.00
CA VAL A 38 -2.86 -6.63 3.36
C VAL A 38 -4.15 -5.99 3.85
N LEU A 39 -4.03 -4.90 4.60
CA LEU A 39 -5.16 -4.18 5.19
C LEU A 39 -5.19 -2.76 4.63
N TYR A 40 -6.38 -2.25 4.35
CA TYR A 40 -6.60 -0.86 3.96
C TYR A 40 -7.50 -0.19 5.00
N CYS A 41 -7.09 0.98 5.45
CA CYS A 41 -7.91 1.87 6.28
C CYS A 41 -7.76 3.32 5.80
N ASP A 42 -8.52 4.21 6.43
CA ASP A 42 -8.47 5.63 6.14
C ASP A 42 -7.11 6.20 6.58
N MET A 43 -6.52 7.07 5.74
CA MET A 43 -5.18 7.61 5.94
C MET A 43 -5.06 8.36 7.28
N ASP A 44 -6.10 9.08 7.69
CA ASP A 44 -6.13 9.82 8.95
C ASP A 44 -6.14 8.90 10.19
N GLN A 45 -6.41 7.61 10.02
CA GLN A 45 -6.42 6.60 11.08
C GLN A 45 -5.23 5.64 11.03
N ILE A 46 -4.32 5.79 10.06
CA ILE A 46 -3.25 4.80 9.79
C ILE A 46 -2.35 4.59 11.01
N GLU A 47 -1.82 5.66 11.61
CA GLU A 47 -0.87 5.59 12.72
C GLU A 47 -1.48 4.93 13.96
N LYS A 48 -2.63 5.43 14.40
CA LYS A 48 -3.37 4.88 15.55
C LYS A 48 -3.73 3.40 15.35
N THR A 49 -4.09 3.04 14.12
CA THR A 49 -4.44 1.66 13.78
C THR A 49 -3.21 0.77 13.79
N MET A 50 -2.08 1.25 13.25
CA MET A 50 -0.82 0.52 13.26
C MET A 50 -0.34 0.25 14.69
N ASP A 51 -0.34 1.25 15.57
CA ASP A 51 0.09 1.09 16.97
C ASP A 51 -0.76 0.05 17.70
N LYS A 52 -2.09 0.12 17.52
CA LYS A 52 -3.04 -0.82 18.11
C LYS A 52 -2.91 -2.23 17.53
N ILE A 53 -2.55 -2.38 16.25
CA ILE A 53 -2.31 -3.70 15.66
C ILE A 53 -0.96 -4.25 16.14
N ALA A 54 0.08 -3.41 16.20
CA ALA A 54 1.41 -3.79 16.65
C ALA A 54 1.44 -4.25 18.11
N SER A 55 0.52 -3.76 18.96
CA SER A 55 0.43 -4.18 20.36
C SER A 55 -0.08 -5.62 20.56
N TYR A 56 -0.62 -6.28 19.53
CA TYR A 56 -1.12 -7.65 19.66
C TYR A 56 0.00 -8.68 19.62
N SER A 57 -0.01 -9.64 20.56
CA SER A 57 1.00 -10.69 20.69
C SER A 57 1.14 -11.61 19.48
N PHE A 58 0.12 -11.72 18.62
CA PHE A 58 0.15 -12.55 17.42
C PHE A 58 0.68 -11.81 16.18
N VAL A 59 0.98 -10.51 16.31
CA VAL A 59 1.54 -9.65 15.27
C VAL A 59 3.05 -9.55 15.44
N LYS A 60 3.78 -9.80 14.36
CA LYS A 60 5.24 -9.74 14.32
C LYS A 60 5.74 -8.33 13.98
N LYS A 61 5.08 -7.68 13.02
CA LYS A 61 5.45 -6.36 12.49
C LYS A 61 4.27 -5.77 11.73
N VAL A 62 4.18 -4.44 11.71
CA VAL A 62 3.26 -3.68 10.86
C VAL A 62 4.07 -2.69 10.02
N GLU A 63 3.79 -2.59 8.73
CA GLU A 63 4.44 -1.65 7.81
C GLU A 63 3.40 -0.88 6.98
N PRO A 64 3.49 0.45 6.87
CA PRO A 64 2.60 1.22 6.02
C PRO A 64 2.99 1.08 4.55
N SER A 65 2.01 1.15 3.66
CA SER A 65 2.24 1.31 2.23
C SER A 65 2.49 2.77 1.92
N TYR A 66 3.59 3.06 1.24
CA TYR A 66 3.91 4.41 0.75
C TYR A 66 3.37 4.70 -0.66
N LYS A 67 2.54 3.79 -1.21
CA LYS A 67 1.94 3.97 -2.54
C LYS A 67 1.25 5.33 -2.74
N PRO A 68 0.50 5.89 -1.77
CA PRO A 68 -0.14 7.19 -1.95
C PRO A 68 0.83 8.37 -2.11
N PHE A 69 2.09 8.22 -1.70
CA PHE A 69 3.09 9.29 -1.74
C PHE A 69 3.99 9.22 -2.99
N LEU A 70 3.79 8.22 -3.85
CA LEU A 70 4.53 8.11 -5.10
C LEU A 70 4.06 9.19 -6.07
N LYS A 71 5.01 10.02 -6.54
CA LYS A 71 4.74 10.95 -7.65
C LYS A 71 4.49 10.14 -8.91
N LEU A 72 3.28 10.24 -9.45
CA LEU A 72 2.87 9.62 -10.71
C LEU A 72 3.08 10.56 -11.92
N GLU A 73 3.61 11.75 -11.69
CA GLU A 73 4.08 12.64 -12.75
C GLU A 73 5.37 12.06 -13.33
N PHE A 74 5.23 11.27 -14.39
CA PHE A 74 6.35 10.84 -15.18
C PHE A 74 6.83 12.05 -15.98
N GLU A 75 8.05 12.51 -15.69
CA GLU A 75 8.73 13.50 -16.50
C GLU A 75 8.83 12.93 -17.92
N SER A 76 8.00 13.40 -18.84
CA SER A 76 8.16 13.10 -20.25
C SER A 76 9.45 13.80 -20.67
N LYS A 77 10.58 13.09 -20.57
CA LYS A 77 11.67 13.37 -21.49
C LYS A 77 11.07 13.14 -22.86
N LEU A 78 10.65 14.23 -23.52
CA LEU A 78 10.55 14.24 -24.97
C LEU A 78 11.91 13.73 -25.44
N ASP A 79 11.95 12.49 -25.91
CA ASP A 79 13.07 12.00 -26.68
C ASP A 79 13.22 12.98 -27.84
N LYS A 80 14.16 13.93 -27.75
CA LYS A 80 14.45 14.89 -28.82
C LYS A 80 14.74 14.18 -30.14
N ALA A 81 15.10 12.90 -30.10
CA ALA A 81 15.21 12.02 -31.27
C ALA A 81 13.92 11.90 -32.08
N LYS A 82 12.73 11.92 -31.45
CA LYS A 82 11.44 11.85 -32.15
C LYS A 82 11.08 13.13 -32.88
N GLU A 83 11.75 14.25 -32.60
CA GLU A 83 11.50 15.54 -33.28
C GLU A 83 12.16 15.59 -34.68
N TYR A 84 13.17 14.76 -34.94
CA TYR A 84 13.87 14.69 -36.23
C TYR A 84 13.17 13.79 -37.25
N ASP A 85 12.49 12.73 -36.82
CA ASP A 85 11.76 11.83 -37.74
C ASP A 85 10.55 12.50 -38.41
N TYR A 86 9.96 13.55 -37.82
CA TYR A 86 8.83 14.28 -38.41
C TYR A 86 9.24 15.40 -39.38
N LYS A 87 10.55 15.66 -39.57
CA LYS A 87 11.04 16.70 -40.48
C LYS A 87 11.75 16.18 -41.73
N ILE A 88 11.92 14.86 -41.87
CA ILE A 88 12.46 14.22 -43.09
C ILE A 88 11.27 13.73 -43.93
N GLY A 89 10.54 14.69 -44.50
CA GLY A 89 9.32 14.43 -45.25
C GLY A 89 8.84 15.64 -46.04
N ILE A 90 9.77 16.30 -46.73
CA ILE A 90 9.54 17.14 -47.93
C ILE A 90 10.65 16.78 -48.93
#